data_AF-A0A2V8BPF8-F1
#
_entry.id   AF-A0A2V8BPF8-F1
#
_cell.length_a   1.000
_cell.length_b   1.000
_cell.length_c   1.000
_cell.angle_alpha   90.00
_cell.angle_beta   90.00
_cell.angle_gamma   90.00
#
_symmetry.space_group_name_H-M   'P 1'
#
loop_
_entity.id
_entity.type
_entity.pdbx_description
1 polymer ?
#
loop_
_entity_poly.entity_id
_entity_poly.type
_entity_poly.pdbx_seq_one_letter_code
_entity_poly.pdbx_strand_id
1 'polypeptide(L)'
;MLLRISLVLVVAALFGRPAGGQQITKPAVPGAANFARLETTVACGGATTPEAVPEIKKMGFASIINLRLPTEAGANVDGEAAAAKTAGIKFYSIPFSGQSPDPAVADKFLATITAPGNEPAYIHCAAGNRAGAMWMIKRLAVDHWDTERAYTEAAALGLTSPALKQFAIDYAQSHKR
;
A
#
# COMPACT_ATOMS: atom_id res chain seq x y z
N MET A 1 54.16 -40.70 9.67
CA MET A 1 53.15 -41.29 10.58
C MET A 1 53.04 -40.34 11.77
N LEU A 2 52.00 -39.56 12.04
CA LEU A 2 50.58 -39.56 11.68
C LEU A 2 50.11 -38.11 11.46
N LEU A 3 49.24 -37.89 10.48
CA LEU A 3 48.53 -36.62 10.24
C LEU A 3 47.29 -36.59 11.15
N ARG A 4 47.22 -35.67 12.12
CA ARG A 4 46.03 -35.44 12.94
C ARG A 4 45.06 -34.54 12.18
N ILE A 5 43.99 -35.11 11.66
CA ILE A 5 42.86 -34.37 11.10
C ILE A 5 41.91 -34.05 12.26
N SER A 6 41.90 -32.79 12.70
CA SER A 6 40.89 -32.29 13.63
C SER A 6 39.63 -31.93 12.85
N LEU A 7 38.58 -32.75 13.02
CA LEU A 7 37.25 -32.51 12.50
C LEU A 7 36.57 -31.41 13.34
N VAL A 8 36.46 -30.19 12.80
CA VAL A 8 35.64 -29.13 13.39
C VAL A 8 34.21 -29.30 12.87
N LEU A 9 33.34 -29.84 13.71
CA LEU A 9 31.89 -29.85 13.50
C LEU A 9 31.36 -28.42 13.70
N VAL A 10 31.20 -27.68 12.61
CA VAL A 10 30.44 -26.42 12.60
C VAL A 10 28.96 -26.80 12.60
N VAL A 11 28.33 -26.79 13.77
CA VAL A 11 26.87 -26.83 13.88
C VAL A 11 26.36 -25.45 13.46
N ALA A 12 26.03 -25.31 12.17
CA ALA A 12 25.28 -24.17 11.68
C ALA A 12 23.86 -24.26 12.23
N ALA A 13 23.60 -23.55 13.33
CA ALA A 13 22.25 -23.32 13.81
C ALA A 13 21.52 -22.47 12.76
N LEU A 14 20.81 -23.15 11.86
CA LEU A 14 19.82 -22.54 10.98
C LEU A 14 18.70 -22.02 11.89
N PHE A 15 18.82 -20.78 12.36
CA PHE A 15 17.67 -20.06 12.87
C PHE A 15 16.70 -19.88 11.71
N GLY A 16 15.77 -20.83 11.59
CA GLY A 16 14.59 -20.66 10.78
C GLY A 16 13.89 -19.40 11.25
N ARG A 17 13.95 -18.35 10.42
CA ARG A 17 13.06 -17.20 10.61
C ARG A 17 11.65 -17.79 10.67
N PRO A 18 10.88 -17.59 11.74
CA PRO A 18 9.46 -17.86 11.65
C PRO A 18 8.96 -17.06 10.45
N ALA A 19 8.04 -17.63 9.67
CA ALA A 19 7.27 -16.89 8.68
C ALA A 19 6.44 -15.83 9.44
N GLY A 20 7.10 -14.77 9.87
CA GLY A 20 6.52 -13.68 10.62
C GLY A 20 5.52 -13.01 9.70
N GLY A 21 4.27 -12.89 10.16
CA GLY A 21 3.27 -12.09 9.47
C GLY A 21 3.84 -10.70 9.16
N GLN A 22 3.56 -10.20 7.96
CA GLN A 22 4.12 -8.94 7.49
C GLN A 22 3.84 -7.82 8.50
N GLN A 23 4.87 -7.09 8.90
CA GLN A 23 4.74 -6.11 9.99
C GLN A 23 4.17 -4.78 9.48
N ILE A 24 3.03 -4.38 10.05
CA ILE A 24 2.45 -3.06 9.83
C ILE A 24 2.89 -2.11 10.96
N THR A 25 3.41 -0.94 10.59
CA THR A 25 3.78 0.14 11.52
C THR A 25 2.93 1.37 11.23
N LYS A 26 2.68 2.20 12.26
CA LYS A 26 1.87 3.43 12.14
C LYS A 26 2.65 4.65 12.63
N PRO A 27 3.77 5.01 11.98
CA PRO A 27 4.53 6.19 12.38
C PRO A 27 3.71 7.45 12.15
N ALA A 28 3.91 8.46 12.99
CA ALA A 28 3.37 9.78 12.74
C ALA A 28 4.15 10.44 11.59
N VAL A 29 3.45 10.87 10.54
CA VAL A 29 4.01 11.61 9.42
C VAL A 29 3.32 12.98 9.38
N PRO A 30 4.02 14.09 9.66
CA PRO A 30 3.44 15.42 9.58
C PRO A 30 2.73 15.67 8.24
N GLY A 31 1.47 16.09 8.29
CA GLY A 31 0.65 16.34 7.11
C GLY A 31 0.06 15.10 6.42
N ALA A 32 0.28 13.89 6.93
CA ALA A 32 -0.36 12.65 6.43
C ALA A 32 -1.11 11.92 7.56
N ALA A 33 -2.44 11.99 7.51
CA ALA A 33 -3.30 11.35 8.51
C ALA A 33 -3.31 9.82 8.35
N ASN A 34 -3.55 9.09 9.45
CA ASN A 34 -3.76 7.62 9.46
C ASN A 34 -2.69 6.82 8.69
N PHE A 35 -1.44 7.29 8.69
CA PHE A 35 -0.37 6.66 7.94
C PHE A 35 -0.05 5.27 8.53
N ALA A 36 -0.21 4.23 7.71
CA ALA A 36 0.08 2.85 8.06
C ALA A 36 0.93 2.20 6.96
N ARG A 37 2.10 1.69 7.34
CA ARG A 37 3.10 1.14 6.42
C ARG A 37 3.26 -0.35 6.61
N LEU A 38 3.11 -1.09 5.52
CA LEU A 38 3.43 -2.51 5.40
C LEU A 38 4.89 -2.66 4.96
N GLU A 39 5.77 -2.86 5.93
CA GLU A 39 7.20 -3.09 5.72
C GLU A 39 7.80 -2.12 4.66
N THR A 40 8.46 -2.68 3.63
CA THR A 40 9.01 -1.94 2.49
C THR A 40 8.12 -2.03 1.24
N THR A 41 6.88 -2.53 1.35
CA THR A 41 6.02 -2.82 0.20
C THR A 41 5.12 -1.63 -0.16
N VAL A 42 4.33 -1.16 0.81
CA VAL A 42 3.30 -0.14 0.59
C VAL A 42 3.02 0.63 1.88
N ALA A 43 2.44 1.81 1.77
CA ALA A 43 1.72 2.44 2.87
C ALA A 43 0.34 2.91 2.42
N CYS A 44 -0.62 2.88 3.34
CA CYS A 44 -1.94 3.45 3.20
C CYS A 44 -2.10 4.64 4.14
N GLY A 45 -2.85 5.67 3.72
CA GLY A 45 -3.09 6.86 4.53
C GLY A 45 -4.37 7.60 4.20
N GLY A 46 -4.69 8.55 5.07
CA GLY A 46 -5.80 9.50 4.92
C GLY A 46 -5.35 10.80 4.27
N ALA A 47 -6.05 11.88 4.63
CA ALA A 47 -5.79 13.21 4.09
C ALA A 47 -4.30 13.53 4.19
N THR A 48 -3.71 13.85 3.04
CA THR A 48 -2.30 14.15 2.88
C THR A 48 -2.19 15.56 2.31
N THR A 49 -1.41 16.42 2.95
CA THR A 49 -1.16 17.78 2.50
C THR A 49 0.05 17.83 1.58
N PRO A 50 0.15 18.83 0.68
CA PRO A 50 1.33 18.98 -0.20
C PRO A 50 2.67 19.02 0.56
N GLU A 51 2.67 19.56 1.79
CA GLU A 51 3.87 19.70 2.63
C GLU A 51 4.39 18.35 3.14
N ALA A 52 3.55 17.30 3.15
CA ALA A 52 3.97 15.95 3.53
C ALA A 52 4.77 15.24 2.43
N VAL A 53 4.59 15.64 1.16
CA VAL A 53 5.14 14.93 -0.01
C VAL A 53 6.67 14.79 0.03
N PRO A 54 7.47 15.82 0.39
CA PRO A 54 8.91 15.66 0.54
C PRO A 54 9.31 14.62 1.60
N GLU A 55 8.55 14.51 2.69
CA GLU A 55 8.80 13.52 3.74
C GLU A 55 8.45 12.10 3.25
N ILE A 56 7.32 11.94 2.56
CA ILE A 56 6.97 10.68 1.89
C ILE A 56 8.09 10.25 0.93
N LYS A 57 8.68 11.16 0.15
CA LYS A 57 9.84 10.83 -0.69
C LYS A 57 11.05 10.38 0.12
N LYS A 58 11.40 11.08 1.21
CA LYS A 58 12.53 10.71 2.10
C LYS A 58 12.35 9.34 2.75
N MET A 59 11.11 8.93 3.01
CA MET A 59 10.78 7.60 3.54
C MET A 59 10.99 6.45 2.54
N GLY A 60 11.37 6.77 1.30
CA GLY A 60 11.76 5.82 0.26
C GLY A 60 10.63 5.42 -0.70
N PHE A 61 9.48 6.10 -0.67
CA PHE A 61 8.40 5.81 -1.62
C PHE A 61 8.77 6.27 -3.02
N ALA A 62 8.52 5.40 -4.01
CA ALA A 62 8.74 5.67 -5.42
C ALA A 62 7.54 6.39 -6.05
N SER A 63 6.34 6.16 -5.52
CA SER A 63 5.10 6.76 -6.03
C SER A 63 4.08 7.10 -4.94
N ILE A 64 3.21 8.07 -5.27
CA ILE A 64 2.01 8.44 -4.51
C ILE A 64 0.81 8.20 -5.41
N ILE A 65 -0.21 7.52 -4.88
CA ILE A 65 -1.50 7.30 -5.53
C ILE A 65 -2.59 7.97 -4.67
N ASN A 66 -3.14 9.07 -5.17
CA ASN A 66 -4.21 9.82 -4.54
C ASN A 66 -5.57 9.35 -5.06
N LEU A 67 -6.41 8.82 -4.16
CA LEU A 67 -7.74 8.32 -4.47
C LEU A 67 -8.87 9.33 -4.23
N ARG A 68 -8.57 10.53 -3.77
CA ARG A 68 -9.57 11.57 -3.48
C ARG A 68 -10.15 12.14 -4.77
N LEU A 69 -11.46 12.39 -4.74
CA LEU A 69 -12.10 13.24 -5.74
C LEU A 69 -11.62 14.69 -5.52
N PRO A 70 -11.28 15.44 -6.59
CA PRO A 70 -10.90 16.85 -6.47
C PRO A 70 -11.97 17.72 -5.79
N THR A 71 -13.23 17.29 -5.84
CA THR A 71 -14.39 17.97 -5.24
C THR A 71 -14.58 17.67 -3.75
N GLU A 72 -13.81 16.75 -3.15
CA GLU A 72 -13.90 16.48 -1.72
C GLU A 72 -13.41 17.67 -0.89
N ALA A 73 -14.08 17.93 0.23
CA ALA A 73 -13.68 18.99 1.17
C ALA A 73 -12.22 18.82 1.62
N GLY A 74 -11.41 19.86 1.42
CA GLY A 74 -9.99 19.85 1.77
C GLY A 74 -9.11 18.97 0.87
N ALA A 75 -9.57 18.55 -0.32
CA ALA A 75 -8.70 17.96 -1.32
C ALA A 75 -7.89 19.05 -2.02
N ASN A 76 -6.56 18.97 -1.96
CA ASN A 76 -5.66 19.83 -2.72
C ASN A 76 -4.81 18.96 -3.67
N VAL A 77 -5.48 18.34 -4.65
CA VAL A 77 -4.85 17.39 -5.58
C VAL A 77 -3.77 18.07 -6.43
N ASP A 78 -4.04 19.29 -6.91
CA ASP A 78 -3.08 20.04 -7.74
C ASP A 78 -1.86 20.49 -6.95
N GLY A 79 -2.04 20.94 -5.70
CA GLY A 79 -0.94 21.28 -4.81
C GLY A 79 -0.07 20.06 -4.49
N GLU A 80 -0.69 18.90 -4.23
CA GLU A 80 0.04 17.66 -4.00
C GLU A 80 0.82 17.21 -5.25
N ALA A 81 0.19 17.30 -6.44
CA ALA A 81 0.86 17.01 -7.70
C ALA A 81 2.06 17.94 -7.96
N ALA A 82 1.93 19.23 -7.65
CA ALA A 82 3.02 20.21 -7.77
C ALA A 82 4.17 19.91 -6.78
N ALA A 83 3.84 19.56 -5.54
CA ALA A 83 4.82 19.15 -4.54
C ALA A 83 5.53 17.85 -4.95
N ALA A 84 4.80 16.89 -5.51
CA ALA A 84 5.37 15.63 -5.99
C ALA A 84 6.33 15.83 -7.16
N LYS A 85 5.95 16.69 -8.12
CA LYS A 85 6.84 17.12 -9.21
C LYS A 85 8.12 17.74 -8.67
N THR A 86 8.01 18.63 -7.69
CA THR A 86 9.15 19.30 -7.05
C THR A 86 10.06 18.33 -6.30
N ALA A 87 9.48 17.36 -5.58
CA ALA A 87 10.21 16.35 -4.82
C ALA A 87 10.78 15.20 -5.68
N GLY A 88 10.44 15.13 -6.97
CA GLY A 88 10.86 14.02 -7.83
C GLY A 88 10.27 12.66 -7.42
N ILE A 89 9.01 12.66 -6.96
CA ILE A 89 8.24 11.44 -6.71
C ILE A 89 7.12 11.32 -7.74
N LYS A 90 6.88 10.09 -8.22
CA LYS A 90 5.78 9.85 -9.18
C LYS A 90 4.45 10.08 -8.48
N PHE A 91 3.53 10.78 -9.13
CA PHE A 91 2.21 11.07 -8.59
C PHE A 91 1.11 10.63 -9.55
N TYR A 92 0.12 9.93 -9.02
CA TYR A 92 -1.02 9.43 -9.77
C TYR A 92 -2.31 9.85 -9.07
N SER A 93 -3.07 10.73 -9.73
CA SER A 93 -4.46 11.02 -9.33
C SER A 93 -5.38 9.97 -9.94
N ILE A 94 -6.00 9.16 -9.09
CA ILE A 94 -6.96 8.11 -9.46
C ILE A 94 -8.24 8.32 -8.63
N PRO A 95 -9.06 9.34 -8.95
CA PRO A 95 -10.23 9.67 -8.14
C PRO A 95 -11.19 8.49 -8.02
N PHE A 96 -11.51 8.10 -6.78
CA PHE A 96 -12.35 6.93 -6.51
C PHE A 96 -13.43 7.26 -5.48
N SER A 97 -14.70 7.13 -5.88
CA SER A 97 -15.85 7.34 -4.99
C SER A 97 -16.08 6.12 -4.11
N GLY A 98 -16.08 6.31 -2.79
CA GLY A 98 -16.43 5.23 -1.87
C GLY A 98 -17.94 4.94 -1.81
N GLN A 99 -18.76 5.90 -2.24
CA GLN A 99 -20.22 5.79 -2.27
C GLN A 99 -20.73 5.14 -3.55
N SER A 100 -19.98 5.28 -4.64
CA SER A 100 -20.27 4.65 -5.93
C SER A 100 -18.98 4.08 -6.52
N PRO A 101 -18.48 2.96 -5.97
CA PRO A 101 -17.26 2.30 -6.45
C PRO A 101 -17.38 1.88 -7.91
N ASP A 102 -16.38 2.20 -8.72
CA ASP A 102 -16.30 1.85 -10.14
C ASP A 102 -15.18 0.83 -10.38
N PRO A 103 -15.49 -0.38 -10.89
CA PRO A 103 -14.49 -1.39 -11.26
C PRO A 103 -13.40 -0.88 -12.23
N ALA A 104 -13.72 0.01 -13.17
CA ALA A 104 -12.74 0.53 -14.12
C ALA A 104 -11.66 1.39 -13.43
N VAL A 105 -12.01 2.02 -12.30
CA VAL A 105 -11.03 2.75 -11.48
C VAL A 105 -10.13 1.78 -10.73
N ALA A 106 -10.65 0.62 -10.30
CA ALA A 106 -9.83 -0.46 -9.73
C ALA A 106 -8.87 -1.06 -10.77
N ASP A 107 -9.30 -1.24 -12.02
CA ASP A 107 -8.41 -1.64 -13.12
C ASP A 107 -7.25 -0.66 -13.31
N LYS A 108 -7.55 0.64 -13.35
CA LYS A 108 -6.55 1.70 -13.47
C LYS A 108 -5.58 1.70 -12.27
N PHE A 109 -6.10 1.49 -11.07
CA PHE A 109 -5.29 1.35 -9.87
C PHE A 109 -4.35 0.14 -9.98
N LEU A 110 -4.85 -1.03 -10.36
CA LEU A 110 -4.05 -2.24 -10.51
C LEU A 110 -2.94 -2.05 -11.54
N ALA A 111 -3.27 -1.53 -12.72
CA ALA A 111 -2.28 -1.22 -13.74
C ALA A 111 -1.18 -0.25 -13.25
N THR A 112 -1.55 0.71 -12.39
CA THR A 112 -0.61 1.69 -11.83
C THR A 112 0.27 1.09 -10.74
N ILE A 113 -0.32 0.39 -9.77
CA ILE A 113 0.42 -0.14 -8.61
C ILE A 113 1.36 -1.29 -8.99
N THR A 114 1.04 -2.06 -10.05
CA THR A 114 1.89 -3.16 -10.53
C THR A 114 2.90 -2.72 -11.60
N ALA A 115 2.88 -1.45 -12.02
CA ALA A 115 3.85 -0.97 -13.01
C ALA A 115 5.27 -0.90 -12.42
N PRO A 116 6.30 -1.38 -13.14
CA PRO A 116 7.67 -1.35 -12.65
C PRO A 116 8.14 0.04 -12.21
N GLY A 117 8.81 0.09 -11.06
CA GLY A 117 9.36 1.32 -10.48
C GLY A 117 8.32 2.22 -9.80
N ASN A 118 7.11 1.73 -9.54
CA ASN A 118 6.14 2.43 -8.68
C ASN A 118 6.18 1.96 -7.23
N GLU A 119 6.82 0.83 -6.94
CA GLU A 119 7.05 0.33 -5.59
C GLU A 119 8.33 0.92 -4.96
N PRO A 120 8.36 1.16 -3.64
CA PRO A 120 7.22 1.13 -2.71
C PRO A 120 6.25 2.29 -3.00
N ALA A 121 4.95 2.03 -2.91
CA ALA A 121 3.92 3.05 -3.17
C ALA A 121 3.26 3.55 -1.88
N TYR A 122 2.91 4.83 -1.85
CA TYR A 122 2.02 5.41 -0.84
C TYR A 122 0.64 5.66 -1.46
N ILE A 123 -0.38 4.98 -0.95
CA ILE A 123 -1.77 5.10 -1.42
C ILE A 123 -2.55 5.87 -0.36
N HIS A 124 -3.29 6.90 -0.74
CA HIS A 124 -4.08 7.63 0.25
C HIS A 124 -5.43 8.10 -0.27
N CYS A 125 -6.32 8.43 0.66
CA CYS A 125 -7.61 9.04 0.38
C CYS A 125 -7.95 10.07 1.47
N ALA A 126 -9.23 10.29 1.80
CA ALA A 126 -9.60 11.16 2.92
C ALA A 126 -9.25 10.56 4.29
N ALA A 127 -9.42 9.25 4.49
CA ALA A 127 -9.32 8.60 5.80
C ALA A 127 -8.54 7.28 5.84
N GLY A 128 -8.00 6.79 4.71
CA GLY A 128 -7.32 5.49 4.60
C GLY A 128 -8.20 4.34 4.10
N ASN A 129 -9.52 4.46 4.23
CA ASN A 129 -10.47 3.40 3.88
C ASN A 129 -10.37 2.92 2.42
N ARG A 130 -10.43 3.85 1.47
CA ARG A 130 -10.29 3.53 0.02
C ARG A 130 -8.91 3.00 -0.34
N ALA A 131 -7.86 3.48 0.33
CA ALA A 131 -6.50 3.00 0.11
C ALA A 131 -6.37 1.53 0.53
N GLY A 132 -6.87 1.17 1.71
CA GLY A 132 -6.92 -0.22 2.16
C GLY A 132 -7.80 -1.10 1.25
N ALA A 133 -8.95 -0.61 0.77
CA ALA A 133 -9.81 -1.34 -0.16
C ALA A 133 -9.11 -1.65 -1.50
N MET A 134 -8.46 -0.65 -2.10
CA MET A 134 -7.71 -0.83 -3.34
C MET A 134 -6.52 -1.78 -3.13
N TRP A 135 -5.84 -1.69 -1.99
CA TRP A 135 -4.79 -2.64 -1.64
C TRP A 135 -5.32 -4.07 -1.48
N MET A 136 -6.49 -4.24 -0.85
CA MET A 136 -7.18 -5.54 -0.75
C MET A 136 -7.47 -6.11 -2.15
N ILE A 137 -7.94 -5.28 -3.08
CA ILE A 137 -8.16 -5.70 -4.48
C ILE A 137 -6.87 -6.25 -5.09
N LYS A 138 -5.72 -5.59 -4.90
CA LYS A 138 -4.42 -6.10 -5.38
C LYS A 138 -4.10 -7.46 -4.78
N ARG A 139 -4.30 -7.65 -3.47
CA ARG A 139 -4.05 -8.94 -2.81
C ARG A 139 -4.93 -10.06 -3.38
N LEU A 140 -6.20 -9.78 -3.66
CA LEU A 140 -7.13 -10.78 -4.17
C LEU A 140 -6.94 -11.07 -5.66
N ALA A 141 -6.89 -10.03 -6.48
CA ALA A 141 -6.93 -10.16 -7.94
C ALA A 141 -5.55 -10.42 -8.57
N VAL A 142 -4.46 -9.99 -7.90
CA VAL A 142 -3.08 -10.11 -8.42
C VAL A 142 -2.27 -11.10 -7.61
N ASP A 143 -2.30 -11.03 -6.28
CA ASP A 143 -1.51 -11.95 -5.44
C ASP A 143 -2.24 -13.27 -5.17
N HIS A 144 -3.51 -13.37 -5.57
CA HIS A 144 -4.37 -14.54 -5.37
C HIS A 144 -4.46 -15.02 -3.92
N TRP A 145 -4.44 -14.08 -2.97
CA TRP A 145 -4.64 -14.38 -1.56
C TRP A 145 -6.08 -14.75 -1.25
N ASP A 146 -6.28 -15.49 -0.17
CA ASP A 146 -7.61 -15.71 0.40
C ASP A 146 -8.20 -14.40 0.97
N THR A 147 -9.53 -14.33 0.99
CA THR A 147 -10.28 -13.14 1.42
C THR A 147 -9.95 -12.70 2.83
N GLU A 148 -9.85 -13.63 3.77
CA GLU A 148 -9.67 -13.30 5.19
C GLU A 148 -8.26 -12.77 5.46
N ARG A 149 -7.24 -13.37 4.86
CA ARG A 149 -5.86 -12.87 4.91
C ARG A 149 -5.74 -11.48 4.27
N ALA A 150 -6.29 -11.29 3.07
CA ALA A 150 -6.26 -10.01 2.38
C ALA A 150 -6.99 -8.92 3.17
N TYR A 151 -8.15 -9.25 3.75
CA TYR A 151 -8.91 -8.32 4.57
C TYR A 151 -8.18 -7.97 5.87
N THR A 152 -7.56 -8.94 6.54
CA THR A 152 -6.82 -8.71 7.80
C THR A 152 -5.72 -7.67 7.61
N GLU A 153 -4.94 -7.79 6.52
CA GLU A 153 -3.90 -6.82 6.17
C GLU A 153 -4.50 -5.45 5.80
N ALA A 154 -5.52 -5.43 4.94
CA ALA A 154 -6.16 -4.20 4.51
C ALA A 154 -6.82 -3.44 5.68
N ALA A 155 -7.41 -4.16 6.64
CA ALA A 155 -8.00 -3.59 7.84
C ALA A 155 -6.94 -2.95 8.74
N ALA A 156 -5.81 -3.62 8.91
CA ALA A 156 -4.67 -3.06 9.65
C ALA A 156 -4.08 -1.80 8.97
N LEU A 157 -4.19 -1.71 7.63
CA LEU A 157 -3.84 -0.55 6.81
C LEU A 157 -4.93 0.55 6.75
N GLY A 158 -6.11 0.34 7.33
CA GLY A 158 -7.14 1.37 7.49
C GLY A 158 -8.48 1.12 6.78
N LEU A 159 -8.70 -0.05 6.18
CA LEU A 159 -10.01 -0.45 5.67
C LEU A 159 -10.97 -0.79 6.82
N THR A 160 -12.01 0.03 7.02
CA THR A 160 -13.04 -0.23 8.03
C THR A 160 -14.46 -0.33 7.44
N SER A 161 -14.68 0.15 6.22
CA SER A 161 -15.99 0.14 5.55
C SER A 161 -16.38 -1.27 5.06
N PRO A 162 -17.52 -1.82 5.52
CA PRO A 162 -18.04 -3.08 5.01
C PRO A 162 -18.40 -3.03 3.53
N ALA A 163 -18.92 -1.90 3.05
CA ALA A 163 -19.27 -1.72 1.64
C ALA A 163 -18.04 -1.79 0.72
N LEU A 164 -16.94 -1.17 1.14
CA LEU A 164 -15.68 -1.23 0.39
C LEU A 164 -15.02 -2.62 0.47
N LYS A 165 -15.13 -3.31 1.61
CA LYS A 165 -14.72 -4.73 1.72
C LYS A 165 -15.49 -5.58 0.71
N GLN A 166 -16.81 -5.43 0.66
CA GLN A 166 -17.65 -6.21 -0.24
C GLN A 166 -17.33 -5.90 -1.71
N PHE A 167 -17.17 -4.63 -2.06
CA PHE A 167 -16.74 -4.23 -3.39
C PHE A 167 -15.42 -4.89 -3.82
N ALA A 168 -14.41 -4.94 -2.93
CA ALA A 168 -13.14 -5.58 -3.24
C ALA A 168 -13.28 -7.08 -3.53
N ILE A 169 -14.17 -7.77 -2.79
CA ILE A 169 -14.48 -9.19 -2.99
C ILE A 169 -15.19 -9.39 -4.34
N ASP A 170 -16.25 -8.62 -4.60
CA ASP A 170 -17.04 -8.73 -5.82
C ASP A 170 -16.20 -8.43 -7.08
N TYR A 171 -15.33 -7.42 -6.99
CA TYR A 171 -14.37 -7.10 -8.04
C TYR A 171 -13.45 -8.30 -8.33
N ALA A 172 -12.81 -8.88 -7.31
CA ALA A 172 -11.90 -10.00 -7.51
C ALA A 172 -12.60 -11.26 -8.04
N GLN A 173 -13.86 -11.51 -7.66
CA GLN A 173 -14.65 -12.63 -8.16
C GLN A 173 -15.03 -12.47 -9.64
N SER A 174 -15.37 -11.25 -10.06
CA SER A 174 -15.73 -10.94 -11.45
C SER A 174 -14.52 -10.81 -12.38
N HIS A 175 -13.32 -10.59 -11.83
CA HIS A 175 -12.07 -10.38 -12.57
C HIS A 175 -11.04 -11.48 -12.33
N LYS A 176 -11.48 -12.71 -12.03
CA LYS A 176 -10.58 -13.87 -11.94
C LYS A 176 -9.83 -14.02 -13.28
N ARG A 177 -8.52 -13.76 -13.24
CA ARG A 177 -7.59 -14.03 -14.34
C ARG A 177 -7.00 -15.43 -14.19
#